data_AF-A0A537H0T2-F1
#
_entry.id   AF-A0A537H0T2-F1
#
_cell.length_a   1.000
_cell.length_b   1.000
_cell.length_c   1.000
_cell.angle_alpha   90.00
_cell.angle_beta   90.00
_cell.angle_gamma   90.00
#
_symmetry.space_group_name_H-M   'P 1'
#
loop_
_entity.id
_entity.type
_entity.pdbx_description
1 polymer ?
#
loop_
_entity_poly.entity_id
_entity_poly.type
_entity_poly.pdbx_seq_one_letter_code
_entity_poly.pdbx_strand_id
1 'polypeptide(L)' 'MYKNLRITAVIPCLNEEIGISEVLREVPPFVDEVIVVDN' A
#
# COMPACT_ATOMS: atom_id res chain seq x y z
N MET A 1 11.57 -4.61 4.63
CA MET A 1 11.88 -5.38 5.85
C MET A 1 12.11 -4.47 7.04
N TYR A 2 11.24 -4.54 8.06
CA TYR A 2 11.33 -3.75 9.29
C TYR A 2 11.51 -4.69 10.48
N LYS A 3 12.57 -4.49 11.29
CA LYS A 3 12.88 -5.32 12.48
C LYS A 3 12.88 -6.83 12.19
N ASN A 4 13.45 -7.25 11.06
CA ASN A 4 13.46 -8.65 10.63
C ASN A 4 12.07 -9.26 10.38
N LEU A 5 11.03 -8.43 10.25
CA LEU A 5 9.67 -8.81 9.90
C LEU A 5 9.34 -8.32 8.49
N ARG A 6 8.47 -9.08 7.82
CA ARG A 6 7.85 -8.69 6.55
C ARG A 6 6.60 -7.86 6.83
N ILE A 7 6.49 -6.70 6.20
CA ILE A 7 5.36 -5.80 6.38
C ILE A 7 4.54 -5.78 5.09
N THR A 8 3.28 -6.15 5.19
CA THR A 8 2.30 -6.03 4.10
C THR A 8 1.30 -4.92 4.43
N ALA A 9 1.11 -3.97 3.52
CA ALA A 9 0.10 -2.93 3.62
C ALA A 9 -1.14 -3.32 2.81
N VAL A 10 -2.32 -3.24 3.43
CA VAL A 10 -3.61 -3.45 2.75
C VAL A 10 -4.29 -2.10 2.63
N ILE A 11 -4.59 -1.69 1.40
CA ILE A 11 -5.20 -0.39 1.10
C ILE A 11 -6.59 -0.65 0.51
N PRO A 12 -7.66 -0.40 1.28
CA PRO A 12 -9.01 -0.43 0.74
C PRO A 12 -9.25 0.82 -0.12
N CYS A 13 -9.80 0.62 -1.30
CA CYS A 13 -10.20 1.66 -2.24
C CYS A 13 -11.67 1.47 -2.63
N LEU A 14 -12.35 2.58 -2.93
CA LEU A 14 -13.69 2.57 -3.53
C LEU A 14 -13.81 3.75 -4.51
N ASN A 15 -13.73 3.47 -5.81
CA ASN A 15 -13.71 4.49 -6.87
C ASN A 15 -12.59 5.55 -6.70
N GLU A 16 -11.44 5.17 -6.13
CA GLU A 16 -10.30 6.07 -5.83
C GLU A 16 -9.15 5.99 -6.85
N GLU A 17 -9.46 5.84 -8.14
CA GLU A 17 -8.50 5.59 -9.22
C GLU A 17 -7.36 6.63 -9.30
N ILE A 18 -7.65 7.89 -8.96
CA ILE A 18 -6.67 8.99 -8.98
C ILE A 18 -5.89 9.03 -7.66
N GLY A 19 -6.59 8.90 -6.52
CA GLY A 19 -5.99 9.04 -5.19
C GLY A 19 -5.03 7.91 -4.85
N ILE A 20 -5.32 6.69 -5.30
CA ILE A 20 -4.49 5.52 -5.01
C ILE A 20 -3.07 5.66 -5.59
N SER A 21 -2.91 6.33 -6.74
CA SER A 21 -1.59 6.53 -7.34
C SER A 21 -0.68 7.37 -6.45
N GLU A 22 -1.21 8.42 -5.81
CA GLU A 22 -0.44 9.26 -4.89
C GLU A 22 -0.12 8.50 -3.60
N VAL A 23 -1.07 7.72 -3.07
CA VAL A 23 -0.83 6.89 -1.88
C VAL A 23 0.28 5.87 -2.14
N LEU A 24 0.26 5.21 -3.30
CA LEU A 24 1.29 4.24 -3.68
C LEU A 24 2.69 4.84 -3.81
N ARG A 25 2.81 6.12 -4.21
CA ARG A 25 4.10 6.83 -4.28
C ARG A 25 4.68 7.15 -2.91
N GLU A 26 3.82 7.38 -1.93
CA GLU A 26 4.19 7.68 -0.55
C GLU A 26 4.38 6.43 0.31
N VAL A 27 4.23 5.21 -0.26
CA VAL A 27 4.46 3.97 0.47
C VAL A 27 5.91 3.90 0.93
N PRO A 28 6.16 3.74 2.24
CA PRO A 28 7.52 3.69 2.75
C PRO A 28 8.28 2.47 2.21
N PRO A 29 9.59 2.61 1.94
CA PRO A 29 10.41 1.52 1.36
C PRO A 29 10.57 0.32 2.30
N PHE A 30 10.16 0.41 3.57
CA PHE A 30 10.19 -0.73 4.48
C PHE A 30 9.02 -1.70 4.29
N VAL A 31 7.96 -1.27 3.59
CA VAL A 31 6.81 -2.11 3.21
C VAL A 31 7.24 -3.02 2.08
N ASP A 32 7.10 -4.32 2.30
CA ASP A 32 7.57 -5.35 1.36
C ASP A 32 6.52 -5.68 0.29
N GLU A 33 5.25 -5.45 0.60
CA GLU A 33 4.12 -5.80 -0.26
C GLU A 33 2.94 -4.87 0.00
N VAL A 34 2.26 -4.49 -1.08
CA VAL A 34 1.04 -3.68 -1.03
C VAL A 34 -0.07 -4.46 -1.72
N ILE A 35 -1.21 -4.58 -1.04
CA ILE A 35 -2.43 -5.21 -1.57
C ILE A 35 -3.49 -4.12 -1.63
N VAL A 36 -3.91 -3.76 -2.84
CA VAL A 36 -5.04 -2.86 -3.05
C VAL A 36 -6.31 -3.70 -3.17
N VAL A 37 -7.31 -3.38 -2.34
CA VAL A 37 -8.62 -4.03 -2.36
C VAL A 37 -9.63 -3.01 -2.84
N ASP A 38 -10.16 -3.21 -4.02
CA ASP A 38 -11.18 -2.35 -4.63
C ASP A 38 -12.54 -3.06 -4.68
N ASN A 39 -13.63 -2.29 -4.64
CA ASN A 39 -15.02 -2.77 -4.62
C ASN A 39 -15.87 -2.17 -5.75
#